data_AF-A0A916RL37-F1
#
_entry.id   AF-A0A916RL37-F1
#
_cell.length_a   1.000
_cell.length_b   1.000
_cell.length_c   1.000
_cell.angle_alpha   90.00
_cell.angle_beta   90.00
_cell.angle_gamma   90.00
#
_symmetry.space_group_name_H-M   'P 1'
#
loop_
_entity.id
_entity.type
_entity.pdbx_description
1 polymer ?
#
loop_
_entity_poly.entity_id
_entity_poly.type
_entity_poly.pdbx_seq_one_letter_code
_entity_poly.pdbx_strand_id
1 'polypeptide(L)' 'MAKRSPWHSKAPNSRKVHHDETTCTEGNNIESYNKVSGTGGYPKCDHCRRISG' A
#
# COMPACT_ATOMS: atom_id res chain seq x y z
N MET A 1 6.39 0.10 13.00
CA MET A 1 4.94 0.18 13.21
C MET A 1 4.27 -1.18 13.03
N ALA A 2 2.99 -1.32 13.38
CA ALA A 2 2.26 -2.56 13.12
C ALA A 2 2.14 -2.78 11.60
N LYS A 3 2.75 -3.86 11.12
CA LYS A 3 2.60 -4.29 9.73
C LYS A 3 1.29 -5.06 9.56
N ARG A 4 0.73 -5.04 8.36
CA ARG A 4 -0.35 -5.96 7.97
C ARG A 4 -0.05 -6.61 6.63
N SER A 5 -0.85 -7.60 6.27
CA SER A 5 -0.76 -8.25 4.96
C SER A 5 -0.72 -7.20 3.84
N PRO A 6 0.21 -7.32 2.88
CA PRO A 6 0.38 -6.31 1.84
C PRO A 6 -0.90 -6.04 1.06
N TRP A 7 -1.04 -4.80 0.58
CA TRP A 7 -2.11 -4.41 -0.32
C TRP A 7 -1.65 -3.35 -1.30
N HIS A 8 -2.36 -3.23 -2.42
CA HIS A 8 -2.13 -2.20 -3.42
C HIS A 8 -3.47 -1.71 -3.98
N SER A 9 -3.42 -0.65 -4.79
CA SER A 9 -4.60 -0.16 -5.51
C SER A 9 -4.65 -0.75 -6.92
N LYS A 10 -5.80 -1.28 -7.33
CA LYS A 10 -6.06 -1.67 -8.73
C LYS A 10 -6.53 -0.52 -9.62
N ALA A 11 -6.74 0.67 -9.05
CA ALA A 11 -7.20 1.82 -9.84
C ALA A 11 -6.20 2.10 -10.99
N PRO A 12 -6.69 2.43 -12.20
CA PRO A 12 -5.82 2.67 -13.36
C PRO A 12 -4.85 3.82 -13.10
N ASN A 13 -5.31 4.87 -12.42
CA ASN A 13 -4.56 6.10 -12.15
C ASN A 13 -3.80 6.09 -10.81
N SER A 14 -3.86 5.01 -10.03
CA SER A 14 -3.10 4.95 -8.78
C SER A 14 -1.63 4.62 -9.04
N ARG A 15 -0.75 5.15 -8.19
CA ARG A 15 0.66 4.75 -8.17
C ARG A 15 0.77 3.24 -8.05
N LYS A 16 1.68 2.67 -8.83
CA LYS A 16 1.97 1.24 -8.87
C LYS A 16 2.94 0.89 -7.74
N VAL A 17 2.43 0.92 -6.50
CA VAL A 17 3.15 0.59 -5.26
C VAL A 17 2.32 -0.32 -4.38
N HIS A 18 2.97 -1.09 -3.52
CA HIS A 18 2.31 -1.81 -2.42
C HIS A 18 2.56 -1.14 -1.08
N HIS A 19 1.66 -1.43 -0.16
CA HIS A 19 1.66 -0.97 1.22
C HIS A 19 1.61 -2.17 2.15
N ASP A 20 2.32 -2.10 3.26
CA ASP A 20 2.36 -3.13 4.31
C ASP A 20 2.34 -2.53 5.73
N GLU A 21 2.37 -1.20 5.86
CA GLU A 21 2.37 -0.48 7.13
C GLU A 21 1.00 0.06 7.48
N THR A 22 0.43 -0.35 8.62
CA THR A 22 -0.94 0.07 9.04
C THR A 22 -1.08 1.58 9.20
N THR A 23 0.01 2.30 9.45
CA THR A 23 0.04 3.76 9.60
C THR A 23 0.28 4.50 8.28
N CYS A 24 0.39 3.80 7.14
CA CYS A 24 0.56 4.45 5.85
C CYS A 24 -0.73 5.15 5.42
N THR A 25 -0.72 6.48 5.50
CA THR A 25 -1.86 7.33 5.10
C THR A 25 -2.25 7.14 3.63
N GLU A 26 -1.26 6.99 2.74
CA GLU A 26 -1.50 6.79 1.31
C GLU A 26 -2.21 5.45 1.03
N GLY A 27 -1.75 4.37 1.66
CA GLY A 27 -2.37 3.05 1.53
C GLY A 27 -3.74 2.97 2.19
N ASN A 28 -3.96 3.75 3.25
CA ASN A 28 -5.23 3.83 3.96
C ASN A 28 -6.29 4.63 3.20
N ASN A 29 -5.87 5.63 2.41
CA ASN A 29 -6.75 6.42 1.54
C ASN A 29 -7.20 5.68 0.25
N ILE A 30 -6.71 4.46 -0.01
CA ILE A 30 -7.20 3.64 -1.11
C ILE A 30 -8.64 3.19 -0.79
N GLU A 31 -9.58 3.61 -1.64
CA GLU A 31 -10.99 3.22 -1.59
C GLU A 31 -11.13 1.70 -1.57
N SER A 32 -12.03 1.18 -0.72
CA SER A 32 -12.13 -0.25 -0.43
C SER A 32 -12.34 -1.11 -1.67
N TYR A 33 -13.14 -0.65 -2.64
CA TYR A 33 -13.37 -1.37 -3.89
C TYR A 33 -12.16 -1.37 -4.84
N ASN A 34 -11.19 -0.47 -4.63
CA ASN A 34 -9.92 -0.41 -5.36
C ASN A 34 -8.77 -1.10 -4.61
N LYS A 35 -8.95 -1.42 -3.33
CA LYS A 35 -7.95 -2.08 -2.50
C LYS A 35 -7.90 -3.57 -2.83
N VAL A 36 -6.73 -4.06 -3.20
CA VAL A 36 -6.48 -5.47 -3.52
C VAL A 36 -5.37 -6.00 -2.64
N SER A 37 -5.57 -7.20 -2.10
CA SER A 37 -4.57 -7.89 -1.28
C SER A 37 -3.34 -8.30 -2.10
N GLY A 38 -2.20 -8.37 -1.44
CA GLY A 38 -0.91 -8.71 -2.03
C GLY A 38 -0.15 -7.50 -2.57
N THR A 39 1.08 -7.76 -3.03
CA THR A 39 1.99 -6.71 -3.53
C THR A 39 1.69 -6.29 -4.96
N GLY A 40 0.96 -7.12 -5.73
CA GLY A 40 0.73 -6.90 -7.16
C GLY A 40 2.02 -6.88 -8.00
N GLY A 41 3.14 -7.37 -7.45
CA GLY A 41 4.46 -7.22 -8.07
C GLY A 41 5.01 -5.79 -8.05
N TYR A 42 4.36 -4.88 -7.34
CA TYR A 42 4.73 -3.47 -7.29
C TYR A 42 5.84 -3.20 -6.27
N PRO A 43 6.67 -2.16 -6.46
CA PRO A 43 7.63 -1.72 -5.46
C PRO A 43 6.92 -1.26 -4.17
N LYS A 44 7.66 -1.29 -3.06
CA LYS A 44 7.15 -0.81 -1.76
C LYS A 44 6.95 0.71 -1.81
N CYS A 45 5.83 1.19 -1.27
CA CYS A 45 5.53 2.61 -1.12
C CYS A 45 6.63 3.32 -0.31
N ASP A 46 7.03 4.52 -0.75
CA ASP A 46 8.07 5.31 -0.07
C ASP A 46 7.75 5.63 1.38
N HIS A 47 6.48 5.94 1.68
CA HIS A 47 6.05 6.19 3.05
C HIS A 47 6.15 4.91 3.90
N CYS A 48 5.74 3.76 3.37
CA CYS A 48 5.91 2.48 4.06
C CYS A 48 7.39 2.16 4.27
N ARG A 49 8.25 2.46 3.30
CA ARG A 49 9.71 2.28 3.41
C ARG A 49 10.33 3.14 4.51
N ARG A 50 9.89 4.40 4.65
CA ARG A 50 10.34 5.31 5.73
C ARG A 50 9.85 4.89 7.10
N ILE A 51 8.66 4.29 7.18
CA ILE A 51 8.08 3.79 8.44
C ILE A 51 8.78 2.51 8.91
N SER A 52 9.19 1.65 7.97
CA SER A 52 9.87 0.38 8.29
C SER A 52 11.36 0.53 8.59
N GLY A 53 11.97 1.69 8.32
CA GLY A 53 13.37 2.01 8.63
C GLY A 53 13.46 2.79 9.93
#